data_AF-A0A3D1HZL2-F1
#
_entry.id   AF-A0A3D1HZL2-F1
#
_cell.length_a   1.000
_cell.length_b   1.000
_cell.length_c   1.000
_cell.angle_alpha   90.00
_cell.angle_beta   90.00
_cell.angle_gamma   90.00
#
_symmetry.space_group_name_H-M   'P 1'
#
loop_
_entity.id
_entity.type
_entity.pdbx_description
1 polymer ?
#
loop_
_entity_poly.entity_id
_entity_poly.type
_entity_poly.pdbx_seq_one_letter_code
_entity_poly.pdbx_strand_id
1 'polypeptide(L)'
;MRAPYIEYICVSNADGSFETTVPADDAALFGDAKIMEDERLDSGRYISGLSAHRGSAVFTVEVPEAGEYSLTLGIRKKSNSFKYLEVTVNGEDKYTTTVPPTKGFTADGRHQVKITLEAGSNTIELENPVASRQDSAAIQYAKMGRELMRATAEYADRNGTEERPIVYSICEWGRNLPWRWGAAAGNLWRTTPDIQANWKSVLGIYEVNVNLFKYSGKGNWNDPDMLEVGNGDLTAEENRSHFTLWCFMAAPLILGNDVREFIREDGTADTENETLKILTDRDMIAIDQDSLGEQCRRIKTTIIADTLIKPLENGDVAV
;
A
#
# COMPACT_ATOMS: atom_id res chain seq x y z
N MET A 1 -12.03 7.97 -2.59
CA MET A 1 -13.05 7.99 -3.67
C MET A 1 -14.43 7.84 -3.03
N ARG A 2 -15.53 8.28 -3.67
CA ARG A 2 -16.89 8.04 -3.14
C ARG A 2 -17.44 6.70 -3.63
N ALA A 3 -18.44 6.16 -2.94
CA ALA A 3 -19.17 4.97 -3.38
C ALA A 3 -20.02 5.29 -4.63
N PRO A 4 -20.27 4.29 -5.49
CA PRO A 4 -21.34 4.39 -6.49
C PRO A 4 -22.71 4.45 -5.81
N TYR A 5 -23.71 4.88 -6.58
CA TYR A 5 -25.10 4.81 -6.19
C TYR A 5 -25.69 3.51 -6.76
N ILE A 6 -26.26 2.66 -5.92
CA ILE A 6 -26.65 1.29 -6.29
C ILE A 6 -28.15 1.21 -6.50
N GLU A 7 -28.57 0.83 -7.70
CA GLU A 7 -29.98 0.64 -8.06
C GLU A 7 -30.47 -0.77 -7.72
N TYR A 8 -29.63 -1.76 -8.00
CA TYR A 8 -29.88 -3.17 -7.72
C TYR A 8 -28.54 -3.92 -7.75
N ILE A 9 -28.56 -5.16 -7.25
CA ILE A 9 -27.55 -6.16 -7.60
C ILE A 9 -28.17 -7.25 -8.45
N CYS A 10 -27.40 -7.81 -9.37
CA CYS A 10 -27.75 -9.01 -10.11
C CYS A 10 -26.60 -10.01 -10.00
N VAL A 11 -26.93 -11.26 -9.67
CA VAL A 11 -25.98 -12.37 -9.57
C VAL A 11 -26.31 -13.35 -10.68
N SER A 12 -25.32 -13.64 -11.53
CA SER A 12 -25.46 -14.61 -12.62
C SER A 12 -24.25 -15.52 -12.75
N ASN A 13 -24.47 -16.76 -13.18
CA ASN A 13 -23.39 -17.69 -13.50
C ASN A 13 -22.88 -17.51 -14.93
N ALA A 14 -21.73 -18.12 -15.25
CA ALA A 14 -21.05 -17.89 -16.52
C ALA A 14 -21.78 -18.45 -17.75
N ASP A 15 -22.56 -19.53 -17.58
CA ASP A 15 -23.30 -20.18 -18.66
C ASP A 15 -24.71 -19.59 -18.87
N GLY A 16 -25.13 -18.66 -18.01
CA GLY A 16 -26.43 -18.00 -18.06
C GLY A 16 -27.61 -18.88 -17.62
N SER A 17 -27.36 -20.05 -17.03
CA SER A 17 -28.42 -20.93 -16.53
C SER A 17 -29.06 -20.42 -15.23
N PHE A 18 -28.40 -19.50 -14.54
CA PHE A 18 -28.90 -18.85 -13.33
C PHE A 18 -28.68 -17.34 -13.37
N GLU A 19 -29.73 -16.57 -13.08
CA GLU A 19 -29.69 -15.14 -12.86
C GLU A 19 -30.72 -14.76 -11.79
N THR A 20 -30.33 -13.95 -10.81
CA THR A 20 -31.25 -13.36 -9.84
C THR A 20 -30.93 -11.88 -9.64
N THR A 21 -31.95 -11.04 -9.54
CA THR A 21 -31.80 -9.60 -9.33
C THR A 21 -32.50 -9.20 -8.03
N VAL A 22 -31.78 -8.49 -7.17
CA VAL A 22 -32.30 -7.96 -5.91
C VAL A 22 -32.31 -6.43 -5.99
N PRO A 23 -33.48 -5.78 -5.91
CA PRO A 23 -33.58 -4.33 -6.01
C PRO A 23 -33.03 -3.64 -4.75
N ALA A 24 -32.74 -2.34 -4.87
CA ALA A 24 -32.30 -1.51 -3.76
C ALA A 24 -33.21 -1.59 -2.52
N ASP A 25 -34.53 -1.68 -2.70
CA ASP A 25 -35.51 -1.69 -1.61
C ASP A 25 -35.43 -2.93 -0.71
N ASP A 26 -34.87 -4.03 -1.23
CA ASP A 26 -34.74 -5.30 -0.50
C ASP A 26 -33.41 -5.41 0.28
N ALA A 27 -32.55 -4.39 0.18
CA ALA A 27 -31.32 -4.33 0.94
C ALA A 27 -31.58 -3.92 2.39
N ALA A 28 -30.93 -4.62 3.33
CA ALA A 28 -30.80 -4.13 4.70
C ALA A 28 -29.76 -2.99 4.72
N LEU A 29 -30.18 -1.79 5.14
CA LEU A 29 -29.35 -0.58 5.14
C LEU A 29 -28.87 -0.24 6.54
N PHE A 30 -27.58 0.11 6.66
CA PHE A 30 -26.94 0.45 7.93
C PHE A 30 -26.27 1.82 7.87
N GLY A 31 -26.19 2.48 9.04
CA GLY A 31 -25.55 3.78 9.20
C GLY A 31 -26.20 4.87 8.34
N ASP A 32 -25.39 5.55 7.53
CA ASP A 32 -25.81 6.62 6.62
C ASP A 32 -26.53 6.11 5.35
N ALA A 33 -26.55 4.79 5.12
CA ALA A 33 -27.13 4.21 3.93
C ALA A 33 -28.64 4.46 3.88
N LYS A 34 -29.16 4.87 2.72
CA LYS A 34 -30.58 5.18 2.52
C LYS A 34 -31.03 5.05 1.08
N ILE A 35 -32.31 4.75 0.92
CA ILE A 35 -33.00 4.80 -0.37
C ILE A 35 -33.26 6.25 -0.78
N MET A 36 -33.05 6.52 -2.06
CA MET A 36 -33.27 7.79 -2.73
C MET A 36 -34.15 7.54 -3.95
N GLU A 37 -34.98 8.50 -4.32
CA GLU A 37 -35.85 8.41 -5.51
C GLU A 37 -35.24 9.15 -6.71
N ASP A 38 -35.45 8.62 -7.91
CA ASP A 38 -35.11 9.24 -9.20
C ASP A 38 -35.93 8.60 -10.33
N GLU A 39 -36.98 9.29 -10.78
CA GLU A 39 -37.92 8.83 -11.83
C GLU A 39 -37.26 8.55 -13.18
N ARG A 40 -35.99 8.91 -13.36
CA ARG A 40 -35.23 8.60 -14.58
C ARG A 40 -34.70 7.16 -14.60
N LEU A 41 -34.73 6.47 -13.46
CA LEU A 41 -34.42 5.05 -13.34
C LEU A 41 -35.67 4.22 -13.56
N ASP A 42 -35.53 3.05 -14.17
CA ASP A 42 -36.66 2.12 -14.36
C ASP A 42 -37.21 1.63 -13.02
N SER A 43 -36.33 1.42 -12.03
CA SER A 43 -36.73 1.12 -10.64
C SER A 43 -37.29 2.31 -9.88
N GLY A 44 -37.04 3.54 -10.36
CA GLY A 44 -37.34 4.79 -9.67
C GLY A 44 -36.53 5.06 -8.40
N ARG A 45 -35.63 4.16 -7.97
CA ARG A 45 -34.97 4.21 -6.65
C ARG A 45 -33.53 3.73 -6.67
N TYR A 46 -32.72 4.20 -5.72
CA TYR A 46 -31.33 3.77 -5.55
C TYR A 46 -30.81 4.00 -4.13
N ILE A 47 -29.79 3.25 -3.73
CA ILE A 47 -29.06 3.39 -2.48
C ILE A 47 -27.98 4.46 -2.60
N SER A 48 -27.93 5.35 -1.61
CA SER A 48 -26.85 6.31 -1.37
C SER A 48 -26.32 6.12 0.06
N GLY A 49 -25.29 6.89 0.44
CA GLY A 49 -24.77 6.90 1.81
C GLY A 49 -23.71 5.83 2.14
N LEU A 50 -23.23 5.09 1.13
CA LEU A 50 -22.26 4.00 1.33
C LEU A 50 -20.79 4.45 1.48
N SER A 51 -20.52 5.74 1.64
CA SER A 51 -19.14 6.27 1.55
C SER A 51 -18.49 6.46 2.91
N ALA A 52 -17.15 6.43 2.92
CA ALA A 52 -16.32 6.79 4.07
C ALA A 52 -16.56 5.91 5.30
N HIS A 53 -16.89 4.62 5.09
CA HIS A 53 -17.20 3.65 6.16
C HIS A 53 -18.36 4.08 7.08
N ARG A 54 -19.26 4.95 6.59
CA ARG A 54 -20.38 5.47 7.37
C ARG A 54 -21.70 4.76 7.12
N GLY A 55 -21.77 3.93 6.09
CA GLY A 55 -22.97 3.17 5.77
C GLY A 55 -22.66 2.02 4.84
N SER A 56 -23.48 0.98 4.94
CA SER A 56 -23.40 -0.21 4.12
C SER A 56 -24.80 -0.68 3.72
N ALA A 57 -24.86 -1.49 2.65
CA ALA A 57 -26.08 -2.14 2.19
C ALA A 57 -25.82 -3.63 2.06
N VAL A 58 -26.62 -4.45 2.75
CA VAL A 58 -26.50 -5.90 2.76
C VAL A 58 -27.67 -6.50 1.99
N PHE A 59 -27.36 -7.29 0.98
CA PHE A 59 -28.31 -8.04 0.18
C PHE A 59 -28.21 -9.53 0.55
N THR A 60 -29.33 -10.24 0.49
CA THR A 60 -29.35 -11.70 0.62
C THR A 60 -29.69 -12.32 -0.73
N VAL A 61 -28.91 -13.29 -1.18
CA VAL A 61 -29.12 -14.01 -2.44
C VAL A 61 -29.05 -15.51 -2.20
N GLU A 62 -29.94 -16.25 -2.85
CA GLU A 62 -29.93 -17.71 -2.86
C GLU A 62 -29.36 -18.17 -4.21
N VAL A 63 -28.32 -19.01 -4.20
CA VAL A 63 -27.72 -19.56 -5.43
C VAL A 63 -27.77 -21.10 -5.42
N PRO A 64 -27.93 -21.76 -6.58
CA PRO A 64 -28.17 -23.20 -6.62
C PRO A 64 -26.95 -24.04 -6.27
N GLU A 65 -25.75 -23.55 -6.57
CA GLU A 65 -24.49 -24.28 -6.44
C GLU A 65 -23.40 -23.34 -5.92
N ALA A 66 -22.39 -23.90 -5.26
CA ALA A 66 -21.21 -23.13 -4.87
C ALA A 66 -20.33 -22.89 -6.10
N GLY A 67 -19.80 -21.68 -6.26
CA GLY A 67 -18.95 -21.36 -7.41
C GLY A 67 -18.68 -19.89 -7.61
N GLU A 68 -18.08 -19.57 -8.76
CA GLU A 68 -17.84 -18.19 -9.18
C GLU A 68 -19.05 -17.63 -9.91
N TYR A 69 -19.51 -16.46 -9.47
CA TYR A 69 -20.61 -15.71 -10.05
C TYR A 69 -20.15 -14.32 -10.49
N SER A 70 -20.87 -13.76 -11.47
CA SER A 70 -20.77 -12.37 -11.86
C SER A 70 -21.76 -11.54 -11.04
N LEU A 71 -21.26 -10.70 -10.15
CA LEU A 71 -22.05 -9.67 -9.46
C LEU A 71 -22.11 -8.42 -10.35
N THR A 72 -23.26 -8.18 -10.95
CA THR A 72 -23.59 -6.97 -11.69
C THR A 72 -24.21 -5.94 -10.75
N LEU A 73 -23.55 -4.79 -10.62
CA LEU A 73 -24.06 -3.63 -9.91
C LEU A 73 -24.85 -2.77 -10.90
N GLY A 74 -26.14 -2.57 -10.65
CA GLY A 74 -26.93 -1.53 -11.28
C GLY A 74 -26.56 -0.18 -10.68
N ILE A 75 -26.17 0.80 -11.51
CA ILE A 75 -25.57 2.06 -11.05
C ILE A 75 -26.36 3.27 -11.53
N ARG A 76 -26.74 4.15 -10.60
CA ARG A 76 -27.26 5.47 -10.94
C ARG A 76 -26.14 6.41 -11.38
N LYS A 77 -26.16 6.78 -12.67
CA LYS A 77 -25.20 7.68 -13.34
C LYS A 77 -25.34 9.15 -12.91
N LYS A 78 -24.63 9.55 -11.86
CA LYS A 78 -24.63 10.95 -11.36
C LYS A 78 -23.24 11.59 -11.24
N SER A 79 -22.17 10.93 -11.73
CA SER A 79 -20.82 11.39 -11.42
C SER A 79 -19.81 11.31 -12.56
N ASN A 80 -18.95 12.34 -12.62
CA ASN A 80 -17.79 12.44 -13.50
C ASN A 80 -16.49 11.90 -12.88
N SER A 81 -16.54 11.27 -11.71
CA SER A 81 -15.37 10.72 -11.05
C SER A 81 -15.48 9.22 -10.86
N PHE A 82 -14.32 8.57 -10.85
CA PHE A 82 -14.19 7.18 -10.43
C PHE A 82 -14.82 6.97 -9.04
N LYS A 83 -15.46 5.82 -8.86
CA LYS A 83 -16.01 5.37 -7.58
C LYS A 83 -15.29 4.11 -7.14
N TYR A 84 -15.26 3.90 -5.84
CA TYR A 84 -14.70 2.70 -5.25
C TYR A 84 -15.79 2.02 -4.43
N LEU A 85 -15.80 0.69 -4.46
CA LEU A 85 -16.68 -0.14 -3.66
C LEU A 85 -15.93 -1.39 -3.21
N GLU A 86 -16.11 -1.75 -1.96
CA GLU A 86 -15.77 -3.05 -1.38
C GLU A 86 -17.05 -3.88 -1.30
N VAL A 87 -16.93 -5.15 -1.66
CA VAL A 87 -18.00 -6.16 -1.60
C VAL A 87 -17.54 -7.23 -0.62
N THR A 88 -18.26 -7.41 0.47
CA THR A 88 -17.99 -8.47 1.45
C THR A 88 -19.06 -9.54 1.31
N VAL A 89 -18.66 -10.77 1.00
CA VAL A 89 -19.53 -11.94 0.92
C VAL A 89 -19.46 -12.70 2.23
N ASN A 90 -20.62 -13.03 2.81
CA ASN A 90 -20.75 -13.84 4.03
C ASN A 90 -19.93 -13.32 5.23
N GLY A 91 -19.61 -12.01 5.24
CA GLY A 91 -18.81 -11.37 6.30
C GLY A 91 -17.32 -11.68 6.26
N GLU A 92 -16.84 -12.48 5.30
CA GLU A 92 -15.46 -12.98 5.26
C GLU A 92 -14.75 -12.58 3.96
N ASP A 93 -15.30 -12.96 2.81
CA ASP A 93 -14.63 -12.78 1.53
C ASP A 93 -14.77 -11.35 0.99
N LYS A 94 -13.64 -10.68 0.77
CA LYS A 94 -13.61 -9.28 0.33
C LYS A 94 -13.16 -9.13 -1.11
N TYR A 95 -13.98 -8.48 -1.90
CA TYR A 95 -13.72 -8.10 -3.29
C TYR A 95 -13.71 -6.58 -3.42
N THR A 96 -12.87 -6.06 -4.30
CA THR A 96 -12.72 -4.61 -4.48
C THR A 96 -12.93 -4.24 -5.93
N THR A 97 -13.63 -3.13 -6.17
CA THR A 97 -13.91 -2.70 -7.53
C THR A 97 -13.94 -1.19 -7.67
N THR A 98 -13.45 -0.73 -8.83
CA THR A 98 -13.43 0.70 -9.19
C THR A 98 -14.38 0.90 -10.36
N VAL A 99 -15.45 1.66 -10.14
CA VAL A 99 -16.41 2.03 -11.18
C VAL A 99 -15.87 3.25 -11.95
N PRO A 100 -15.79 3.21 -13.28
CA PRO A 100 -15.36 4.35 -14.08
C PRO A 100 -16.33 5.54 -13.97
N PRO A 101 -15.93 6.75 -14.38
CA PRO A 101 -16.86 7.88 -14.51
C PRO A 101 -18.10 7.48 -15.32
N THR A 102 -19.28 7.81 -14.78
CA THR A 102 -20.55 7.25 -15.28
C THR A 102 -21.45 8.29 -15.92
N LYS A 103 -21.09 9.58 -15.92
CA LYS A 103 -21.95 10.63 -16.50
C LYS A 103 -22.18 10.36 -17.99
N GLY A 104 -23.43 10.26 -18.37
CA GLY A 104 -23.87 10.06 -19.74
C GLY A 104 -25.31 10.51 -19.92
N PHE A 105 -25.84 10.33 -21.12
CA PHE A 105 -27.23 10.69 -21.44
C PHE A 105 -28.25 9.77 -20.73
N THR A 106 -27.92 8.49 -20.55
CA THR A 106 -28.77 7.54 -19.80
C THR A 106 -28.61 7.75 -18.29
N ALA A 107 -29.64 7.36 -17.54
CA ALA A 107 -29.67 7.52 -16.09
C ALA A 107 -28.94 6.37 -15.36
N ASP A 108 -28.84 5.22 -15.98
CA ASP A 108 -28.42 3.93 -15.43
C ASP A 108 -27.18 3.38 -16.14
N GLY A 109 -26.40 2.56 -15.45
CA GLY A 109 -25.25 1.83 -15.99
C GLY A 109 -25.04 0.54 -15.23
N ARG A 110 -24.15 -0.31 -15.74
CA ARG A 110 -23.80 -1.59 -15.12
C ARG A 110 -22.29 -1.67 -14.91
N HIS A 111 -21.90 -2.30 -13.82
CA HIS A 111 -20.50 -2.60 -13.51
C HIS A 111 -20.41 -4.00 -12.90
N GLN A 112 -19.45 -4.81 -13.33
CA GLN A 112 -19.37 -6.20 -12.90
C GLN A 112 -18.12 -6.46 -12.05
N VAL A 113 -18.28 -7.35 -11.07
CA VAL A 113 -17.20 -7.91 -10.27
C VAL A 113 -17.43 -9.42 -10.13
N LYS A 114 -16.37 -10.20 -10.22
CA LYS A 114 -16.43 -11.65 -9.98
C LYS A 114 -16.35 -11.90 -8.48
N ILE A 115 -17.26 -12.73 -7.97
CA ILE A 115 -17.33 -13.13 -6.57
C ILE A 115 -17.55 -14.63 -6.46
N THR A 116 -17.09 -15.24 -5.39
CA THR A 116 -17.39 -16.63 -5.04
C THR A 116 -18.55 -16.65 -4.05
N LEU A 117 -19.51 -17.56 -4.27
CA LEU A 117 -20.67 -17.76 -3.41
C LEU A 117 -20.78 -19.24 -3.03
N GLU A 118 -21.37 -19.53 -1.88
CA GLU A 118 -21.71 -20.88 -1.43
C GLU A 118 -23.08 -21.31 -1.95
N ALA A 119 -23.35 -22.62 -2.02
CA ALA A 119 -24.69 -23.09 -2.38
C ALA A 119 -25.71 -22.69 -1.29
N GLY A 120 -26.87 -22.18 -1.71
CA GLY A 120 -27.90 -21.66 -0.83
C GLY A 120 -27.76 -20.16 -0.53
N SER A 121 -28.04 -19.78 0.72
CA SER A 121 -28.13 -18.38 1.15
C SER A 121 -26.76 -17.75 1.33
N ASN A 122 -26.57 -16.56 0.74
CA ASN A 122 -25.37 -15.75 0.89
C ASN A 122 -25.75 -14.31 1.21
N THR A 123 -24.92 -13.64 2.01
CA THR A 123 -25.00 -12.19 2.21
C THR A 123 -23.95 -11.47 1.37
N ILE A 124 -24.34 -10.35 0.77
CA ILE A 124 -23.46 -9.49 -0.02
C ILE A 124 -23.56 -8.08 0.55
N GLU A 125 -22.54 -7.64 1.27
CA GLU A 125 -22.43 -6.30 1.82
C GLU A 125 -21.66 -5.39 0.87
N LEU A 126 -22.24 -4.22 0.58
CA LEU A 126 -21.64 -3.16 -0.22
C LEU A 126 -21.28 -1.98 0.67
N GLU A 127 -20.01 -1.61 0.72
CA GLU A 127 -19.56 -0.40 1.39
C GLU A 127 -18.38 0.26 0.66
N ASN A 128 -18.03 1.48 1.05
CA ASN A 128 -16.77 2.10 0.64
C ASN A 128 -16.02 2.62 1.87
N PRO A 129 -14.96 1.93 2.29
CA PRO A 129 -14.18 2.30 3.46
C PRO A 129 -13.29 3.53 3.26
N VAL A 130 -13.16 4.07 2.04
CA VAL A 130 -12.24 5.19 1.74
C VAL A 130 -12.80 6.51 2.27
N ALA A 131 -12.35 6.92 3.46
CA ALA A 131 -12.70 8.20 4.09
C ALA A 131 -11.68 9.31 3.81
N SER A 132 -10.42 8.94 3.54
CA SER A 132 -9.30 9.87 3.40
C SER A 132 -8.37 9.49 2.24
N ARG A 133 -7.41 10.38 1.94
CA ARG A 133 -6.32 10.06 0.99
C ARG A 133 -5.42 8.94 1.52
N GLN A 134 -5.25 8.85 2.84
CA GLN A 134 -4.51 7.79 3.49
C GLN A 134 -5.16 6.42 3.25
N ASP A 135 -6.47 6.30 3.46
CA ASP A 135 -7.18 5.03 3.23
C ASP A 135 -7.09 4.63 1.75
N SER A 136 -7.23 5.61 0.86
CA SER A 136 -7.09 5.39 -0.58
C SER A 136 -5.70 4.88 -0.95
N ALA A 137 -4.64 5.42 -0.34
CA ALA A 137 -3.26 4.97 -0.56
C ALA A 137 -3.06 3.56 -0.03
N ALA A 138 -3.43 3.31 1.24
CA ALA A 138 -3.30 2.01 1.88
C ALA A 138 -3.98 0.89 1.08
N ILE A 139 -5.21 1.10 0.63
CA ILE A 139 -5.96 0.13 -0.17
C ILE A 139 -5.28 -0.16 -1.52
N GLN A 140 -4.82 0.88 -2.22
CA GLN A 140 -4.20 0.72 -3.53
C GLN A 140 -2.85 0.00 -3.45
N TYR A 141 -1.98 0.39 -2.51
CA TYR A 141 -0.69 -0.27 -2.31
C TYR A 141 -0.86 -1.70 -1.79
N ALA A 142 -1.81 -1.96 -0.88
CA ALA A 142 -2.10 -3.32 -0.43
C ALA A 142 -2.64 -4.21 -1.57
N LYS A 143 -3.46 -3.65 -2.47
CA LYS A 143 -3.90 -4.36 -3.67
C LYS A 143 -2.71 -4.70 -4.56
N MET A 144 -1.84 -3.74 -4.86
CA MET A 144 -0.64 -3.98 -5.66
C MET A 144 0.25 -5.09 -5.05
N GLY A 145 0.46 -5.09 -3.73
CA GLY A 145 1.21 -6.14 -3.04
C GLY A 145 0.58 -7.53 -3.20
N ARG A 146 -0.76 -7.64 -3.08
CA ARG A 146 -1.48 -8.91 -3.33
C ARG A 146 -1.38 -9.37 -4.78
N GLU A 147 -1.52 -8.47 -5.74
CA GLU A 147 -1.38 -8.82 -7.16
C GLU A 147 0.05 -9.26 -7.50
N LEU A 148 1.06 -8.70 -6.82
CA LEU A 148 2.45 -9.13 -6.97
C LEU A 148 2.65 -10.58 -6.50
N MET A 149 2.15 -10.92 -5.30
CA MET A 149 2.18 -12.29 -4.77
C MET A 149 1.41 -13.27 -5.66
N ARG A 150 0.24 -12.85 -6.15
CA ARG A 150 -0.54 -13.65 -7.10
C ARG A 150 0.25 -13.91 -8.38
N ALA A 151 0.88 -12.88 -8.93
CA ALA A 151 1.66 -12.99 -10.17
C ALA A 151 2.88 -13.91 -10.02
N THR A 152 3.56 -13.90 -8.86
CA THR A 152 4.70 -14.78 -8.59
C THR A 152 4.27 -16.24 -8.49
N ALA A 153 3.16 -16.51 -7.78
CA ALA A 153 2.58 -17.85 -7.70
C ALA A 153 2.09 -18.37 -9.06
N GLU A 154 1.34 -17.56 -9.82
CA GLU A 154 0.88 -17.94 -11.16
C GLU A 154 2.04 -18.19 -12.14
N TYR A 155 3.11 -17.39 -12.07
CA TYR A 155 4.30 -17.61 -12.89
C TYR A 155 4.98 -18.92 -12.54
N ALA A 156 5.14 -19.21 -11.25
CA ALA A 156 5.76 -20.44 -10.76
C ALA A 156 5.00 -21.69 -11.23
N ASP A 157 3.68 -21.69 -11.06
CA ASP A 157 2.80 -22.78 -11.50
C ASP A 157 2.89 -23.00 -13.01
N ARG A 158 2.73 -21.93 -13.82
CA ARG A 158 2.78 -22.02 -15.29
C ARG A 158 4.11 -22.53 -15.84
N ASN A 159 5.21 -22.25 -15.15
CA ASN A 159 6.56 -22.62 -15.61
C ASN A 159 7.13 -23.86 -14.89
N GLY A 160 6.41 -24.43 -13.92
CA GLY A 160 6.90 -25.54 -13.11
C GLY A 160 8.16 -25.19 -12.31
N THR A 161 8.29 -23.93 -11.88
CA THR A 161 9.42 -23.43 -11.08
C THR A 161 8.99 -23.13 -9.65
N GLU A 162 9.94 -23.01 -8.73
CA GLU A 162 9.66 -22.48 -7.39
C GLU A 162 9.18 -21.01 -7.47
N GLU A 163 8.28 -20.64 -6.56
CA GLU A 163 7.85 -19.25 -6.40
C GLU A 163 9.03 -18.38 -5.93
N ARG A 164 9.24 -17.25 -6.61
CA ARG A 164 10.28 -16.29 -6.22
C ARG A 164 9.65 -15.11 -5.48
N PRO A 165 9.92 -14.94 -4.17
CA PRO A 165 9.41 -13.80 -3.44
C PRO A 165 10.03 -12.50 -3.98
N ILE A 166 9.23 -11.45 -4.04
CA ILE A 166 9.66 -10.12 -4.48
C ILE A 166 9.57 -9.16 -3.30
N VAL A 167 10.67 -8.49 -2.98
CA VAL A 167 10.67 -7.39 -2.00
C VAL A 167 9.85 -6.24 -2.58
N TYR A 168 8.81 -5.82 -1.86
CA TYR A 168 7.94 -4.74 -2.30
C TYR A 168 8.25 -3.42 -1.59
N SER A 169 8.87 -2.50 -2.32
CA SER A 169 9.16 -1.14 -1.86
C SER A 169 8.04 -0.16 -2.25
N ILE A 170 7.46 0.49 -1.24
CA ILE A 170 6.38 1.47 -1.39
C ILE A 170 6.97 2.87 -1.52
N CYS A 171 6.84 3.48 -2.69
CA CYS A 171 7.25 4.86 -2.93
C CYS A 171 6.04 5.78 -3.15
N GLU A 172 5.65 6.50 -2.09
CA GLU A 172 4.61 7.55 -2.13
C GLU A 172 5.04 8.84 -1.41
N TRP A 173 6.34 8.95 -1.11
CA TRP A 173 6.99 10.11 -0.50
C TRP A 173 6.54 10.46 0.92
N GLY A 174 6.00 9.50 1.68
CA GLY A 174 5.51 9.71 3.04
C GLY A 174 4.23 10.54 3.17
N ARG A 175 3.62 10.96 2.04
CA ARG A 175 2.52 11.93 2.01
C ARG A 175 1.25 11.42 2.68
N ASN A 176 1.04 10.12 2.68
CA ASN A 176 -0.14 9.47 3.24
C ASN A 176 0.22 8.64 4.48
N LEU A 177 1.32 8.98 5.15
CA LEU A 177 1.79 8.39 6.42
C LEU A 177 1.93 6.84 6.31
N PRO A 178 2.77 6.34 5.39
CA PRO A 178 2.83 4.92 5.05
C PRO A 178 3.35 4.08 6.21
N TRP A 179 4.11 4.64 7.14
CA TRP A 179 4.47 3.98 8.39
C TRP A 179 3.28 3.50 9.23
N ARG A 180 2.04 3.98 8.98
CA ARG A 180 0.84 3.49 9.68
C ARG A 180 0.18 2.27 9.03
N TRP A 181 0.47 1.98 7.76
CA TRP A 181 -0.27 0.96 6.99
C TRP A 181 0.63 0.12 6.06
N GLY A 182 1.85 0.57 5.78
CA GLY A 182 2.79 -0.01 4.83
C GLY A 182 3.20 -1.43 5.18
N ALA A 183 3.32 -1.75 6.47
CA ALA A 183 3.63 -3.11 6.94
C ALA A 183 2.56 -4.15 6.57
N ALA A 184 1.31 -3.73 6.34
CA ALA A 184 0.25 -4.62 5.85
C ALA A 184 0.24 -4.76 4.32
N ALA A 185 1.06 -3.97 3.61
CA ALA A 185 1.04 -3.86 2.15
C ALA A 185 2.36 -4.28 1.48
N GLY A 186 3.52 -4.02 2.08
CA GLY A 186 4.84 -4.25 1.51
C GLY A 186 5.94 -4.33 2.57
N ASN A 187 7.20 -4.37 2.14
CA ASN A 187 8.34 -4.65 3.02
C ASN A 187 9.11 -3.40 3.49
N LEU A 188 9.01 -2.31 2.75
CA LEU A 188 9.61 -1.03 3.09
C LEU A 188 8.80 0.11 2.46
N TRP A 189 8.89 1.31 3.05
CA TRP A 189 8.15 2.48 2.55
C TRP A 189 8.91 3.79 2.71
N ARG A 190 8.86 4.61 1.67
CA ARG A 190 9.43 5.96 1.67
C ARG A 190 8.75 6.83 2.73
N THR A 191 9.55 7.46 3.60
CA THR A 191 9.04 8.30 4.70
C THR A 191 9.02 9.79 4.38
N THR A 192 9.70 10.21 3.30
CA THR A 192 9.88 11.61 2.89
C THR A 192 9.87 11.77 1.36
N PRO A 193 9.80 13.01 0.83
CA PRO A 193 10.19 13.32 -0.56
C PRO A 193 11.63 12.91 -0.86
N ASP A 194 11.99 13.00 -2.15
CA ASP A 194 13.27 12.53 -2.67
C ASP A 194 14.46 13.24 -2.05
N ILE A 195 15.49 12.47 -1.73
CA ILE A 195 16.79 12.99 -1.29
C ILE A 195 17.45 13.76 -2.43
N GLN A 196 18.26 14.74 -2.05
CA GLN A 196 19.16 15.46 -2.93
C GLN A 196 20.57 15.35 -2.37
N ALA A 197 21.58 15.33 -3.23
CA ALA A 197 23.01 15.30 -2.87
C ALA A 197 23.51 16.61 -2.23
N ASN A 198 22.90 17.03 -1.12
CA ASN A 198 23.33 18.14 -0.27
C ASN A 198 22.92 17.89 1.19
N TRP A 199 23.70 18.43 2.13
CA TRP A 199 23.55 18.13 3.55
C TRP A 199 22.20 18.57 4.14
N LYS A 200 21.63 19.67 3.63
CA LYS A 200 20.31 20.14 4.06
C LYS A 200 19.23 19.11 3.79
N SER A 201 19.28 18.42 2.64
CA SER A 201 18.36 17.34 2.31
C SER A 201 18.56 16.13 3.21
N VAL A 202 19.81 15.71 3.42
CA VAL A 202 20.15 14.58 4.31
C VAL A 202 19.60 14.82 5.72
N LEU A 203 19.90 15.97 6.33
CA LEU A 203 19.41 16.32 7.65
C LEU A 203 17.89 16.43 7.72
N GLY A 204 17.25 17.05 6.71
CA GLY A 204 15.80 17.18 6.67
C GLY A 204 15.08 15.84 6.64
N ILE A 205 15.65 14.85 5.95
CA ILE A 205 15.12 13.49 5.91
C ILE A 205 15.34 12.76 7.24
N TYR A 206 16.55 12.83 7.78
CA TYR A 206 16.88 12.26 9.09
C TYR A 206 15.91 12.75 10.18
N GLU A 207 15.64 14.06 10.23
CA GLU A 207 14.75 14.67 11.23
C GLU A 207 13.33 14.11 11.18
N VAL A 208 12.82 13.72 10.01
CA VAL A 208 11.53 13.05 9.90
C VAL A 208 11.66 11.58 10.31
N ASN A 209 12.61 10.87 9.71
CA ASN A 209 12.70 9.42 9.78
C ASN A 209 13.04 8.90 11.18
N VAL A 210 13.90 9.60 11.93
CA VAL A 210 14.30 9.21 13.29
C VAL A 210 13.12 9.13 14.27
N ASN A 211 12.05 9.91 14.03
CA ASN A 211 10.85 9.92 14.86
C ASN A 211 9.88 8.76 14.55
N LEU A 212 10.16 7.98 13.50
CA LEU A 212 9.30 6.89 13.03
C LEU A 212 9.76 5.51 13.50
N PHE A 213 10.76 5.43 14.38
CA PHE A 213 11.40 4.18 14.82
C PHE A 213 10.41 3.07 15.23
N LYS A 214 9.30 3.43 15.88
CA LYS A 214 8.28 2.47 16.37
C LYS A 214 7.51 1.74 15.26
N TYR A 215 7.64 2.19 14.02
CA TYR A 215 6.98 1.58 12.86
C TYR A 215 7.94 0.70 12.04
N SER A 216 9.25 0.76 12.31
CA SER A 216 10.26 -0.05 11.63
C SER A 216 10.52 -1.33 12.42
N GLY A 217 10.76 -2.42 11.72
CA GLY A 217 11.12 -3.70 12.31
C GLY A 217 11.37 -4.76 11.25
N LYS A 218 11.67 -5.99 11.69
CA LYS A 218 11.90 -7.13 10.79
C LYS A 218 10.82 -7.25 9.72
N GLY A 219 11.26 -7.18 8.46
CA GLY A 219 10.42 -7.32 7.28
C GLY A 219 9.61 -6.08 6.89
N ASN A 220 9.72 -4.96 7.63
CA ASN A 220 8.90 -3.76 7.50
C ASN A 220 9.73 -2.51 7.83
N TRP A 221 10.39 -1.91 6.85
CA TRP A 221 11.41 -0.89 7.07
C TRP A 221 10.98 0.52 6.68
N ASN A 222 11.30 1.50 7.53
CA ASN A 222 11.25 2.90 7.12
C ASN A 222 12.37 3.16 6.09
N ASP A 223 12.01 3.70 4.92
CA ASP A 223 12.94 4.03 3.84
C ASP A 223 13.14 5.55 3.76
N PRO A 224 14.27 6.08 4.26
CA PRO A 224 14.65 7.49 4.11
C PRO A 224 15.25 7.83 2.73
N ASP A 225 15.10 6.98 1.71
CA ASP A 225 15.64 7.12 0.35
C ASP A 225 17.11 6.68 0.21
N MET A 226 17.64 6.76 -1.01
CA MET A 226 18.96 6.24 -1.40
C MET A 226 20.16 6.94 -0.72
N LEU A 227 21.31 6.28 -0.78
CA LEU A 227 22.61 6.81 -0.35
C LEU A 227 23.23 7.70 -1.43
N GLU A 228 23.25 9.01 -1.19
CA GLU A 228 23.98 10.04 -1.97
C GLU A 228 25.48 10.13 -1.64
N VAL A 229 26.05 9.10 -1.00
CA VAL A 229 27.44 9.11 -0.53
C VAL A 229 28.40 9.19 -1.73
N GLY A 230 29.22 10.24 -1.77
CA GLY A 230 30.15 10.53 -2.87
C GLY A 230 29.55 11.34 -4.02
N ASN A 231 28.27 11.73 -3.94
CA ASN A 231 27.62 12.60 -4.91
C ASN A 231 27.59 14.06 -4.42
N GLY A 232 27.37 14.99 -5.36
CA GLY A 232 27.17 16.41 -5.06
C GLY A 232 28.34 17.07 -4.34
N ASP A 233 28.02 18.07 -3.51
CA ASP A 233 29.01 18.87 -2.77
C ASP A 233 29.09 18.48 -1.28
N LEU A 234 28.74 17.23 -0.93
CA LEU A 234 28.85 16.72 0.43
C LEU A 234 30.33 16.60 0.84
N THR A 235 30.69 17.15 1.99
CA THR A 235 32.03 16.98 2.57
C THR A 235 32.26 15.52 3.01
N ALA A 236 33.53 15.14 3.25
CA ALA A 236 33.85 13.79 3.75
C ALA A 236 33.11 13.45 5.06
N GLU A 237 32.99 14.42 5.97
CA GLU A 237 32.27 14.24 7.24
C GLU A 237 30.75 14.12 7.06
N GLU A 238 30.17 14.88 6.13
CA GLU A 238 28.74 14.77 5.80
C GLU A 238 28.44 13.43 5.12
N ASN A 239 29.32 12.94 4.23
CA ASN A 239 29.22 11.61 3.63
C ASN A 239 29.27 10.49 4.68
N ARG A 240 30.23 10.57 5.61
CA ARG A 240 30.35 9.62 6.73
C ARG A 240 29.11 9.67 7.63
N SER A 241 28.62 10.87 7.93
CA SER A 241 27.44 11.06 8.76
C SER A 241 26.18 10.52 8.09
N HIS A 242 26.00 10.78 6.79
CA HIS A 242 24.88 10.27 5.99
C HIS A 242 24.79 8.74 6.06
N PHE A 243 25.89 8.05 5.75
CA PHE A 243 25.95 6.60 5.82
C PHE A 243 25.70 6.05 7.23
N THR A 244 26.32 6.68 8.24
CA THR A 244 26.18 6.28 9.65
C THR A 244 24.73 6.40 10.14
N LEU A 245 24.06 7.51 9.81
CA LEU A 245 22.67 7.74 10.17
C LEU A 245 21.73 6.72 9.53
N TRP A 246 21.95 6.36 8.26
CA TRP A 246 21.16 5.32 7.59
C TRP A 246 21.31 3.96 8.29
N CYS A 247 22.54 3.56 8.62
CA CYS A 247 22.81 2.31 9.34
C CYS A 247 22.15 2.30 10.73
N PHE A 248 22.25 3.40 11.48
CA PHE A 248 21.58 3.54 12.78
C PHE A 248 20.06 3.52 12.62
N MET A 249 19.52 4.09 11.56
CA MET A 249 18.08 4.07 11.32
C MET A 249 17.54 2.71 10.83
N ALA A 250 18.41 1.70 10.65
CA ALA A 250 18.06 0.42 10.02
C ALA A 250 17.38 0.63 8.66
N ALA A 251 17.94 1.56 7.88
CA ALA A 251 17.40 1.96 6.60
C ALA A 251 17.88 1.01 5.49
N PRO A 252 17.10 0.84 4.40
CA PRO A 252 17.61 0.18 3.20
C PRO A 252 18.88 0.89 2.67
N LEU A 253 19.99 0.15 2.57
CA LEU A 253 21.26 0.68 2.06
C LEU A 253 21.32 0.57 0.52
N ILE A 254 20.53 1.40 -0.17
CA ILE A 254 20.47 1.44 -1.64
C ILE A 254 21.41 2.54 -2.16
N LEU A 255 22.43 2.16 -2.95
CA LEU A 255 23.39 3.10 -3.52
C LEU A 255 22.75 3.96 -4.62
N GLY A 256 22.82 5.29 -4.47
CA GLY A 256 22.39 6.27 -5.47
C GLY A 256 23.54 6.87 -6.30
N ASN A 257 24.73 6.26 -6.26
CA ASN A 257 25.94 6.77 -6.88
C ASN A 257 26.44 5.93 -8.06
N ASP A 258 27.46 6.43 -8.75
CA ASP A 258 28.09 5.72 -9.86
C ASP A 258 29.17 4.77 -9.36
N VAL A 259 28.84 3.48 -9.26
CA VAL A 259 29.76 2.45 -8.78
C VAL A 259 31.00 2.23 -9.67
N ARG A 260 31.00 2.74 -10.91
CA ARG A 260 32.15 2.63 -11.83
C ARG A 260 33.32 3.48 -11.39
N GLU A 261 33.06 4.56 -10.64
CA GLU A 261 34.09 5.44 -10.06
C GLU A 261 34.93 4.72 -8.98
N PHE A 262 34.48 3.54 -8.53
CA PHE A 262 35.21 2.71 -7.56
C PHE A 262 36.02 1.60 -8.24
N ILE A 263 36.18 1.61 -9.56
CA ILE A 263 36.88 0.56 -10.30
C ILE A 263 38.14 1.16 -10.95
N ARG A 264 39.30 0.54 -10.70
CA ARG A 264 40.58 0.90 -11.33
C ARG A 264 40.62 0.43 -12.79
N GLU A 265 41.59 0.94 -13.56
CA GLU A 265 41.78 0.56 -14.97
C GLU A 265 41.99 -0.95 -15.17
N ASP A 266 42.55 -1.65 -14.19
CA ASP A 266 42.76 -3.10 -14.22
C ASP A 266 41.50 -3.93 -13.87
N GLY A 267 40.36 -3.27 -13.62
CA GLY A 267 39.09 -3.91 -13.27
C GLY A 267 38.93 -4.25 -11.79
N THR A 268 39.90 -3.92 -10.93
CA THR A 268 39.80 -4.16 -9.48
C THR A 268 39.12 -3.00 -8.76
N ALA A 269 38.53 -3.27 -7.59
CA ALA A 269 37.95 -2.23 -6.75
C ALA A 269 39.03 -1.30 -6.19
N ASP A 270 38.81 0.01 -6.26
CA ASP A 270 39.67 1.02 -5.68
C ASP A 270 39.47 1.12 -4.17
N THR A 271 40.08 0.20 -3.43
CA THR A 271 40.01 0.14 -1.95
C THR A 271 40.59 1.37 -1.25
N GLU A 272 41.32 2.23 -1.95
CA GLU A 272 41.83 3.48 -1.39
C GLU A 272 40.87 4.66 -1.58
N ASN A 273 39.81 4.50 -2.37
CA ASN A 273 38.78 5.49 -2.55
C ASN A 273 38.03 5.74 -1.24
N GLU A 274 38.03 6.99 -0.75
CA GLU A 274 37.44 7.35 0.54
C GLU A 274 35.91 7.14 0.58
N THR A 275 35.21 7.36 -0.53
CA THR A 275 33.77 7.08 -0.66
C THR A 275 33.51 5.57 -0.52
N LEU A 276 34.32 4.75 -1.19
CA LEU A 276 34.19 3.29 -1.10
C LEU A 276 34.47 2.80 0.33
N LYS A 277 35.45 3.37 1.02
CA LYS A 277 35.73 3.05 2.43
C LYS A 277 34.53 3.32 3.34
N ILE A 278 33.80 4.43 3.13
CA ILE A 278 32.57 4.71 3.87
C ILE A 278 31.51 3.65 3.56
N LEU A 279 31.23 3.39 2.28
CA LEU A 279 30.16 2.49 1.84
C LEU A 279 30.40 1.02 2.17
N THR A 280 31.65 0.64 2.45
CA THR A 280 32.05 -0.75 2.74
C THR A 280 32.51 -0.94 4.19
N ASP A 281 32.26 0.04 5.05
CA ASP A 281 32.53 -0.06 6.49
C ASP A 281 31.72 -1.21 7.09
N ARG A 282 32.42 -2.31 7.41
CA ARG A 282 31.81 -3.56 7.87
C ARG A 282 31.18 -3.43 9.24
N ASP A 283 31.74 -2.59 10.10
CA ASP A 283 31.21 -2.42 11.46
C ASP A 283 29.88 -1.66 11.38
N MET A 284 29.82 -0.61 10.54
CA MET A 284 28.58 0.11 10.31
C MET A 284 27.51 -0.72 9.60
N ILE A 285 27.90 -1.53 8.60
CA ILE A 285 26.97 -2.47 7.95
C ILE A 285 26.46 -3.52 8.95
N ALA A 286 27.29 -4.00 9.87
CA ALA A 286 26.85 -4.92 10.91
C ALA A 286 25.85 -4.28 11.88
N ILE A 287 26.01 -2.98 12.21
CA ILE A 287 25.01 -2.22 12.96
C ILE A 287 23.70 -2.10 12.18
N ASP A 288 23.74 -1.82 10.88
CA ASP A 288 22.53 -1.76 10.04
C ASP A 288 21.79 -3.10 10.01
N GLN A 289 22.53 -4.16 9.70
CA GLN A 289 22.07 -5.54 9.51
C GLN A 289 21.89 -6.31 10.82
N ASP A 290 21.92 -5.63 11.97
CA ASP A 290 21.73 -6.27 13.26
C ASP A 290 20.41 -7.04 13.28
N SER A 291 20.51 -8.27 13.76
CA SER A 291 19.44 -9.25 13.69
C SER A 291 18.29 -8.92 14.65
N LEU A 292 18.40 -7.97 15.59
CA LEU A 292 17.25 -7.46 16.33
C LEU A 292 16.28 -6.72 15.40
N GLY A 293 16.82 -6.05 14.38
CA GLY A 293 16.07 -5.29 13.40
C GLY A 293 15.37 -4.05 13.98
N GLU A 294 15.91 -3.47 15.06
CA GLU A 294 15.39 -2.22 15.63
C GLU A 294 16.05 -1.00 14.99
N GLN A 295 15.23 -0.04 14.60
CA GLN A 295 15.69 1.30 14.24
C GLN A 295 16.16 2.06 15.48
N CYS A 296 17.19 2.91 15.35
CA CYS A 296 17.66 3.77 16.43
C CYS A 296 16.59 4.75 16.94
N ARG A 297 16.82 5.27 18.15
CA ARG A 297 16.00 6.29 18.81
C ARG A 297 16.85 7.48 19.16
N ARG A 298 16.36 8.68 18.85
CA ARG A 298 16.93 9.92 19.37
C ARG A 298 16.50 10.12 20.82
N ILE A 299 17.47 10.09 21.74
CA ILE A 299 17.21 10.21 23.19
C ILE A 299 17.53 11.59 23.74
N LYS A 300 18.36 12.37 23.03
CA LYS A 300 18.73 13.71 23.46
C LYS A 300 19.03 14.58 22.25
N THR A 301 18.59 15.83 22.30
CA THR A 301 18.95 16.88 21.37
C THR A 301 19.53 18.04 22.16
N THR A 302 20.65 18.57 21.70
CA THR A 302 21.29 19.79 22.20
C THR A 302 21.36 20.83 21.08
N ILE A 303 21.94 22.00 21.36
CA ILE A 303 22.11 23.05 20.33
C ILE A 303 22.99 22.57 19.16
N ILE A 304 23.94 21.66 19.42
CA ILE A 304 24.97 21.29 18.43
C ILE A 304 25.04 19.80 18.11
N ALA A 305 24.22 18.96 18.78
CA ALA A 305 24.33 17.51 18.66
C ALA A 305 23.06 16.78 19.06
N ASP A 306 22.81 15.66 18.38
CA ASP A 306 21.87 14.63 18.78
C ASP A 306 22.61 13.42 19.36
N THR A 307 21.97 12.73 20.31
CA THR A 307 22.42 11.43 20.81
C THR A 307 21.40 10.38 20.40
N LEU A 308 21.85 9.40 19.62
CA LEU A 308 21.07 8.28 19.14
C LEU A 308 21.44 7.02 19.93
N ILE A 309 20.50 6.09 20.08
CA ILE A 309 20.78 4.75 20.59
C ILE A 309 20.11 3.71 19.70
N LYS A 310 20.80 2.60 19.41
CA LYS A 310 20.25 1.43 18.73
C LYS A 310 20.54 0.19 19.56
N PRO A 311 19.52 -0.44 20.19
CA PRO A 311 19.66 -1.75 20.80
C PRO A 311 20.06 -2.79 19.74
N LEU A 312 20.92 -3.72 20.12
CA LEU A 312 21.40 -4.82 19.28
C LEU A 312 20.96 -6.16 19.85
N GLU A 313 20.92 -7.21 19.01
CA GLU A 313 20.40 -8.53 19.41
C GLU A 313 21.14 -9.13 20.60
N ASN A 314 22.44 -8.92 20.67
CA ASN A 314 23.31 -9.47 21.72
C ASN A 314 23.17 -8.76 23.08
N GLY A 315 22.32 -7.73 23.18
CA GLY A 315 22.12 -6.93 24.39
C GLY A 315 23.01 -5.69 24.48
N ASP A 316 23.91 -5.48 23.52
CA ASP A 316 24.68 -4.24 23.42
C ASP A 316 23.81 -3.09 22.88
N VAL A 317 24.35 -1.86 22.98
CA VAL A 317 23.71 -0.65 22.47
C VAL A 317 24.75 0.15 21.69
N ALA A 318 24.48 0.40 20.40
CA ALA A 318 25.23 1.37 19.63
C ALA A 318 24.77 2.80 19.96
N VAL A 319 25.72 3.72 20.14
CA VAL A 319 25.50 5.12 20.56
C VAL A 319 26.23 6.07 19.63
#